data_AF-A0A803L6M9-F1
#
_entry.id   AF-A0A803L6M9-F1
#
_cell.length_a   1.000
_cell.length_b   1.000
_cell.length_c   1.000
_cell.angle_alpha   90.00
_cell.angle_beta   90.00
_cell.angle_gamma   90.00
#
_symmetry.space_group_name_H-M   'P 1'
#
loop_
_entity.id
_entity.type
_entity.pdbx_description
1 polymer ?
#
loop_
_entity_poly.entity_id
_entity_poly.type
_entity_poly.pdbx_seq_one_letter_code
_entity_poly.pdbx_strand_id
1 'polypeptide(L)'
;MAVAFSPRLRPHTAFRFFAQSLLPTATTLSKSILPKPRLCFSSAHHSSPLPRRRCYCTLISSAGEGIKPPEIVDSGSKVGLFRKRLKIADIKGGPDQGLDRLGHTLLVRGWVRTIRMQSSVTFIEVNDGSCLSNMQCVVSSDAEGYHQVEAGCISTGASILVHGIIVGSPGSKQKVELKVNKIVMIGESDSSFPIQKKRVSREFLRTKAHLRPRTNTFGAVARVRNALAYATHKFFQENGFVWISNPIITASDCEGAGEQFCVTTLIPTSPEAMDSSAGKIPKTDEGLIDWSQDFFGKPAFLTVSGQLNAETYATALSDVYTFGPTFRAENSNTSRHLAEFWMIEPELAFADLNDDMACATAYLQYVVRHILENCKEDMDFFNTWVEKDIINRLNDVAVKDFEQLTYTDAVNILLKANKKFEYPVKWGYDLQSEHERYITEEAFGGCPEIKAFYMRQNDDGKTVAAMDLLVPRVAAATPVPRMVSFPPAIGFVPPPAPDYFPVLGETPAG
;
A
#
# COMPACT_ATOMS: atom_id res chain seq x y z
N MET A 1 -22.42 60.30 7.95
CA MET A 1 -21.28 60.01 8.85
C MET A 1 -20.86 58.58 8.57
N ALA A 2 -19.94 58.30 7.63
CA ALA A 2 -18.47 58.40 7.76
C ALA A 2 -18.01 57.79 9.10
N VAL A 3 -17.20 56.72 9.18
CA VAL A 3 -15.83 56.60 8.66
C VAL A 3 -15.44 55.11 8.45
N ALA A 4 -14.61 54.88 7.43
CA ALA A 4 -14.01 53.62 7.00
C ALA A 4 -12.82 53.15 7.87
N PHE A 5 -12.53 51.85 7.92
CA PHE A 5 -11.15 51.33 8.00
C PHE A 5 -11.04 49.92 7.39
N SER A 6 -10.12 49.80 6.43
CA SER A 6 -9.63 48.57 5.79
C SER A 6 -8.25 48.23 6.36
N PRO A 7 -7.83 46.97 6.47
CA PRO A 7 -6.41 46.62 6.49
C PRO A 7 -6.01 45.92 5.19
N ARG A 8 -5.17 46.59 4.41
CA ARG A 8 -4.35 46.02 3.34
C ARG A 8 -3.12 45.33 3.96
N LEU A 9 -2.86 44.08 3.58
CA LEU A 9 -1.55 43.43 3.81
C LEU A 9 -0.68 43.60 2.55
N ARG A 10 0.54 44.14 2.71
CA ARG A 10 1.56 44.23 1.67
C ARG A 10 2.54 43.03 1.77
N PRO A 11 3.10 42.56 0.64
CA PRO A 11 4.19 41.58 0.61
C PRO A 11 5.57 42.25 0.74
N HIS A 12 6.51 41.57 1.40
CA HIS A 12 7.90 42.02 1.51
C HIS A 12 8.75 41.63 0.29
N THR A 13 9.18 42.66 -0.43
CA THR A 13 10.51 42.95 -0.99
C THR A 13 11.47 41.81 -1.35
N ALA A 14 11.73 41.70 -2.66
CA ALA A 14 12.89 41.10 -3.29
C ALA A 14 14.12 42.02 -3.24
N PHE A 15 15.31 41.44 -3.04
CA PHE A 15 16.60 42.10 -3.26
C PHE A 15 17.05 41.89 -4.73
N ARG A 16 17.34 42.98 -5.43
CA ARG A 16 18.11 43.01 -6.69
C ARG A 16 19.39 43.80 -6.43
N PHE A 17 20.52 43.33 -6.96
CA PHE A 17 21.60 44.22 -7.42
C PHE A 17 22.17 43.71 -8.76
N PHE A 18 21.97 44.59 -9.75
CA PHE A 18 22.76 44.94 -10.93
C PHE A 18 23.22 43.91 -11.98
N ALA A 19 22.73 44.18 -13.18
CA ALA A 19 23.21 43.75 -14.48
C ALA A 19 24.27 44.74 -15.04
N GLN A 20 24.76 44.38 -16.24
CA GLN A 20 25.64 45.08 -17.21
C GLN A 20 27.07 44.50 -17.23
N SER A 21 27.67 44.12 -18.36
CA SER A 21 27.38 44.24 -19.80
C SER A 21 28.49 43.40 -20.52
N LEU A 22 28.44 42.88 -21.75
CA LEU A 22 28.35 43.47 -23.09
C LEU A 22 28.49 42.29 -24.10
N LEU A 23 27.73 42.34 -25.20
CA LEU A 23 27.96 41.61 -26.48
C LEU A 23 29.27 42.13 -27.17
N PRO A 24 29.86 41.53 -28.25
CA PRO A 24 29.15 40.92 -29.39
C PRO A 24 29.83 39.79 -30.23
N THR A 25 28.99 39.21 -31.13
CA THR A 25 29.23 38.77 -32.53
C THR A 25 30.11 37.57 -32.93
N ALA A 26 29.41 36.54 -33.43
CA ALA A 26 29.47 35.92 -34.78
C ALA A 26 30.80 35.42 -35.38
N THR A 27 30.79 34.14 -35.81
CA THR A 27 31.42 33.71 -37.08
C THR A 27 30.84 32.38 -37.60
N THR A 28 30.15 32.51 -38.73
CA THR A 28 29.97 31.58 -39.88
C THR A 28 30.43 30.12 -39.78
N LEU A 29 29.50 29.19 -40.01
CA LEU A 29 29.76 27.81 -40.44
C LEU A 29 29.45 27.67 -41.94
N SER A 30 30.47 27.32 -42.74
CA SER A 30 30.33 26.92 -44.14
C SER A 30 30.35 25.39 -44.28
N LYS A 31 29.65 24.91 -45.32
CA LYS A 31 29.46 23.51 -45.71
C LYS A 31 30.78 22.81 -46.07
N SER A 32 30.94 21.53 -45.71
CA SER A 32 31.32 20.45 -46.65
C SER A 32 31.48 19.06 -46.00
N ILE A 33 30.75 18.08 -46.55
CA ILE A 33 31.17 16.76 -47.06
C ILE A 33 32.09 15.86 -46.18
N LEU A 34 31.50 14.71 -45.76
CA LEU A 34 32.04 13.37 -45.39
C LEU A 34 33.52 13.06 -45.75
N PRO A 35 34.27 12.19 -45.01
CA PRO A 35 33.87 10.78 -44.73
C PRO A 35 34.36 10.12 -43.41
N LYS A 36 33.87 8.90 -43.14
CA LYS A 36 34.26 7.98 -42.05
C LYS A 36 35.76 7.65 -42.02
N PRO A 37 36.36 7.45 -40.83
CA PRO A 37 37.34 6.36 -40.62
C PRO A 37 37.09 5.57 -39.32
N ARG A 38 37.00 4.24 -39.38
CA ARG A 38 38.08 3.27 -39.10
C ARG A 38 38.72 3.42 -37.71
N LEU A 39 38.32 2.50 -36.84
CA LEU A 39 38.98 2.11 -35.60
C LEU A 39 40.43 1.68 -35.87
N CYS A 40 41.39 2.33 -35.22
CA CYS A 40 42.66 1.74 -34.82
C CYS A 40 43.17 2.45 -33.55
N PHE A 41 43.58 1.62 -32.59
CA PHE A 41 44.02 1.96 -31.24
C PHE A 41 45.30 2.83 -31.21
N SER A 42 45.36 3.75 -30.25
CA SER A 42 46.57 3.97 -29.45
C SER A 42 46.23 4.71 -28.15
N SER A 43 46.58 4.07 -27.01
CA SER A 43 47.25 4.62 -25.80
C SER A 43 47.08 6.12 -25.48
N ALA A 44 46.85 6.58 -24.26
CA ALA A 44 46.75 5.99 -22.93
C ALA A 44 46.29 7.15 -22.02
N HIS A 45 45.35 6.93 -21.11
CA HIS A 45 45.21 7.80 -19.93
C HIS A 45 44.57 7.04 -18.77
N HIS A 46 45.19 7.20 -17.61
CA HIS A 46 44.77 6.69 -16.30
C HIS A 46 43.26 6.80 -16.08
N SER A 47 42.61 5.65 -15.90
CA SER A 47 41.26 5.57 -15.35
C SER A 47 41.35 4.92 -13.97
N SER A 48 40.84 5.63 -12.97
CA SER A 48 40.41 5.09 -11.69
C SER A 48 39.42 3.94 -11.92
N PRO A 49 39.43 2.87 -11.11
CA PRO A 49 38.54 1.75 -11.33
C PRO A 49 37.12 2.16 -10.91
N LEU A 50 36.28 2.50 -11.89
CA LEU A 50 34.83 2.50 -11.73
C LEU A 50 34.38 1.09 -11.26
N PRO A 51 33.39 0.98 -10.36
CA PRO A 51 32.96 -0.30 -9.84
C PRO A 51 32.41 -1.15 -10.99
N ARG A 52 33.04 -2.29 -11.26
CA ARG A 52 32.56 -3.28 -12.23
C ARG A 52 31.10 -3.61 -11.92
N ARG A 53 30.16 -3.11 -12.75
CA ARG A 53 28.78 -3.59 -12.76
C ARG A 53 28.82 -5.08 -13.07
N ARG A 54 28.54 -5.91 -12.06
CA ARG A 54 28.36 -7.34 -12.26
C ARG A 54 26.97 -7.53 -12.90
N CYS A 55 26.93 -7.66 -14.22
CA CYS A 55 25.75 -8.13 -14.92
C CYS A 55 25.76 -9.67 -14.87
N TYR A 56 24.77 -10.26 -14.20
CA TYR A 56 24.51 -11.69 -14.24
C TYR A 56 23.30 -11.92 -15.15
N CYS A 57 23.43 -12.85 -16.11
CA CYS A 57 22.31 -13.33 -16.92
C CYS A 57 22.15 -14.82 -16.61
N THR A 58 20.95 -15.22 -16.17
CA THR A 58 20.61 -16.62 -15.94
C THR A 58 19.81 -17.10 -17.14
N LEU A 59 20.35 -18.07 -17.88
CA LEU A 59 19.67 -18.69 -19.02
C LEU A 59 19.07 -20.03 -18.58
N ILE A 60 17.79 -20.24 -18.89
CA ILE A 60 17.18 -21.56 -18.89
C ILE A 60 17.41 -22.11 -20.30
N SER A 61 18.28 -23.11 -20.47
CA SER A 61 18.42 -23.77 -21.76
C SER A 61 17.13 -24.53 -22.04
N SER A 62 16.41 -24.19 -23.11
CA SER A 62 15.37 -25.05 -23.65
C SER A 62 16.00 -26.39 -24.02
N ALA A 63 15.39 -27.48 -23.55
CA ALA A 63 15.90 -28.82 -23.76
C ALA A 63 15.92 -29.15 -25.26
N GLY A 64 17.12 -29.24 -25.83
CA GLY A 64 17.35 -29.99 -27.05
C GLY A 64 17.13 -31.48 -26.78
N GLU A 65 16.53 -32.15 -27.75
CA GLU A 65 16.07 -33.54 -27.72
C GLU A 65 17.05 -34.53 -27.06
N GLY A 66 16.51 -35.38 -26.17
CA GLY A 66 17.20 -36.63 -25.78
C GLY A 66 17.65 -36.78 -24.33
N ILE A 67 17.07 -36.07 -23.36
CA ILE A 67 17.38 -36.30 -21.93
C ILE A 67 16.15 -36.89 -21.22
N LYS A 68 16.31 -38.08 -20.63
CA LYS A 68 15.30 -38.73 -19.77
C LYS A 68 14.75 -37.72 -18.74
N PRO A 69 13.44 -37.75 -18.43
CA PRO A 69 12.87 -36.81 -17.48
C PRO A 69 13.67 -36.88 -16.17
N PRO A 70 14.19 -35.76 -15.65
CA PRO A 70 14.86 -35.77 -14.38
C PRO A 70 13.87 -36.21 -13.31
N GLU A 71 14.29 -37.15 -12.46
CA GLU A 71 13.54 -37.48 -11.25
C GLU A 71 13.18 -36.19 -10.52
N ILE A 72 11.92 -36.06 -10.11
CA ILE A 72 11.41 -34.90 -9.38
C ILE A 72 12.09 -34.89 -8.01
N VAL A 73 13.29 -34.31 -7.94
CA VAL A 73 13.95 -33.99 -6.68
C VAL A 73 13.20 -32.79 -6.11
N ASP A 74 12.54 -33.03 -4.97
CA ASP A 74 11.80 -32.08 -4.16
C ASP A 74 12.32 -30.62 -4.29
N SER A 75 11.51 -29.79 -4.95
CA SER A 75 11.80 -28.38 -5.21
C SER A 75 11.85 -27.53 -3.92
N GLY A 76 11.44 -28.09 -2.77
CA GLY A 76 11.53 -27.45 -1.46
C GLY A 76 12.95 -27.07 -1.02
N SER A 77 13.97 -27.78 -1.52
CA SER A 77 15.39 -27.59 -1.16
C SER A 77 15.99 -26.26 -1.67
N LYS A 78 15.61 -25.81 -2.88
CA LYS A 78 16.26 -24.64 -3.54
C LYS A 78 15.71 -23.30 -3.07
N VAL A 79 14.49 -23.24 -2.56
CA VAL A 79 13.87 -22.02 -2.00
C VAL A 79 14.69 -21.48 -0.82
N GLY A 80 15.32 -22.37 -0.03
CA GLY A 80 16.20 -21.95 1.07
C GLY A 80 17.49 -21.22 0.64
N LEU A 81 17.92 -21.36 -0.62
CA LEU A 81 19.21 -20.83 -1.09
C LEU A 81 19.26 -19.30 -1.21
N PHE A 82 18.13 -18.63 -1.46
CA PHE A 82 18.07 -17.16 -1.45
C PHE A 82 17.83 -16.60 -0.03
N ARG A 83 17.30 -17.42 0.88
CA ARG A 83 16.94 -17.05 2.26
C ARG A 83 18.06 -17.33 3.27
N LYS A 84 19.32 -17.18 2.86
CA LYS A 84 20.51 -17.40 3.72
C LYS A 84 20.65 -16.40 4.87
N ARG A 85 19.88 -15.31 4.87
CA ARG A 85 19.88 -14.31 5.96
C ARG A 85 18.93 -14.76 7.06
N LEU A 86 19.49 -14.97 8.25
CA LEU A 86 18.73 -15.16 9.48
C LEU A 86 18.07 -13.84 9.90
N LYS A 87 16.75 -13.87 10.15
CA LYS A 87 16.01 -12.71 10.66
C LYS A 87 16.01 -12.70 12.18
N ILE A 88 15.86 -11.52 12.78
CA ILE A 88 15.71 -11.39 14.24
C ILE A 88 14.43 -12.09 14.71
N ALA A 89 13.35 -12.03 13.93
CA ALA A 89 12.12 -12.77 14.18
C ALA A 89 12.35 -14.30 14.25
N ASP A 90 13.26 -14.86 13.46
CA ASP A 90 13.55 -16.30 13.48
C ASP A 90 14.33 -16.71 14.75
N ILE A 91 14.99 -15.75 15.40
CA ILE A 91 15.75 -15.97 16.65
C ILE A 91 14.83 -15.79 17.86
N LYS A 92 14.05 -14.68 17.88
CA LYS A 92 13.29 -14.25 19.06
C LYS A 92 11.78 -14.53 18.99
N GLY A 93 11.26 -14.89 17.82
CA GLY A 93 9.82 -15.05 17.60
C GLY A 93 9.23 -16.37 18.12
N GLY A 94 10.08 -17.36 18.43
CA GLY A 94 9.63 -18.62 19.04
C GLY A 94 9.16 -18.47 20.49
N PRO A 95 8.46 -19.48 21.05
CA PRO A 95 7.99 -19.46 22.44
C PRO A 95 9.11 -19.25 23.46
N ASP A 96 10.30 -19.79 23.15
CA ASP A 96 11.50 -19.72 24.00
C ASP A 96 12.27 -18.39 23.85
N GLN A 97 11.84 -17.51 22.93
CA GLN A 97 12.47 -16.22 22.62
C GLN A 97 14.00 -16.29 22.43
N GLY A 98 14.50 -17.38 21.86
CA GLY A 98 15.92 -17.59 21.54
C GLY A 98 16.72 -18.37 22.59
N LEU A 99 16.11 -18.83 23.68
CA LEU A 99 16.78 -19.66 24.69
C LEU A 99 17.19 -21.04 24.15
N ASP A 100 16.53 -21.52 23.10
CA ASP A 100 16.85 -22.74 22.34
C ASP A 100 18.20 -22.66 21.62
N ARG A 101 18.78 -21.45 21.49
CA ARG A 101 19.98 -21.18 20.68
C ARG A 101 21.15 -20.65 21.49
N LEU A 102 21.12 -20.81 22.81
CA LEU A 102 22.23 -20.42 23.69
C LEU A 102 23.53 -21.12 23.29
N GLY A 103 24.63 -20.37 23.24
CA GLY A 103 25.95 -20.88 22.85
C GLY A 103 26.18 -20.99 21.34
N HIS A 104 25.16 -20.80 20.50
CA HIS A 104 25.35 -20.78 19.05
C HIS A 104 25.90 -19.43 18.56
N THR A 105 26.83 -19.52 17.61
CA THR A 105 27.36 -18.35 16.91
C THR A 105 26.45 -17.98 15.75
N LEU A 106 25.95 -16.74 15.75
CA LEU A 106 25.03 -16.23 14.75
C LEU A 106 25.58 -14.99 14.04
N LEU A 107 25.06 -14.79 12.83
CA LEU A 107 25.31 -13.61 12.02
C LEU A 107 24.04 -12.78 11.87
N VAL A 108 23.98 -11.66 12.56
CA VAL A 108 22.86 -10.72 12.53
C VAL A 108 23.20 -9.53 11.63
N ARG A 109 22.28 -9.15 10.76
CA ARG A 109 22.40 -7.98 9.87
C ARG A 109 21.20 -7.09 10.07
N GLY A 110 21.41 -5.79 10.23
CA GLY A 110 20.31 -4.85 10.44
C GLY A 110 20.77 -3.40 10.58
N TRP A 111 19.87 -2.56 11.06
CA TRP A 111 20.11 -1.15 11.30
C TRP A 111 20.18 -0.86 12.79
N VAL A 112 21.10 0.03 13.16
CA VAL A 112 21.26 0.47 14.55
C VAL A 112 20.09 1.36 14.95
N ARG A 113 19.38 0.95 16.01
CA ARG A 113 18.29 1.71 16.65
C ARG A 113 18.80 2.66 17.71
N THR A 114 19.63 2.12 18.58
CA THR A 114 20.21 2.83 19.72
C THR A 114 21.61 2.32 19.92
N ILE A 115 22.52 3.22 20.23
CA ILE A 115 23.86 2.92 20.72
C ILE A 115 24.04 3.55 22.09
N ARG A 116 24.56 2.78 23.05
CA ARG A 116 24.90 3.24 24.40
C ARG A 116 26.31 2.78 24.73
N MET A 117 27.25 3.72 24.76
CA MET A 117 28.64 3.46 25.10
C MET A 117 28.83 3.61 26.61
N GLN A 118 29.43 2.60 27.24
CA GLN A 118 29.96 2.66 28.60
C GLN A 118 31.48 2.49 28.55
N SER A 119 32.16 2.69 29.68
CA SER A 119 33.63 2.73 29.76
C SER A 119 34.34 1.48 29.24
N SER A 120 33.73 0.28 29.32
CA SER A 120 34.33 -0.98 28.85
C SER A 120 33.46 -1.79 27.89
N VAL A 121 32.19 -1.41 27.73
CA VAL A 121 31.20 -2.16 26.95
C VAL A 121 30.28 -1.21 26.22
N THR A 122 29.98 -1.51 24.96
CA THR A 122 28.98 -0.79 24.16
C THR A 122 27.76 -1.67 23.89
N PHE A 123 26.58 -1.16 24.20
CA PHE A 123 25.30 -1.80 23.91
C PHE A 123 24.71 -1.22 22.63
N ILE A 124 24.57 -2.07 21.61
CA ILE A 124 23.97 -1.71 20.32
C ILE A 124 22.66 -2.47 20.16
N GLU A 125 21.56 -1.75 19.97
CA GLU A 125 20.28 -2.34 19.61
C GLU A 125 20.14 -2.37 18.09
N VAL A 126 20.00 -3.58 17.54
CA VAL A 126 19.87 -3.81 16.09
C VAL A 126 18.45 -4.25 15.76
N ASN A 127 17.90 -3.70 14.69
CA ASN A 127 16.60 -4.13 14.15
C ASN A 127 16.71 -4.33 12.64
N ASP A 128 16.10 -5.40 12.13
CA ASP A 128 16.09 -5.75 10.72
C ASP A 128 14.71 -5.56 10.05
N GLY A 129 13.73 -5.06 10.81
CA GLY A 129 12.34 -4.87 10.39
C GLY A 129 11.47 -6.13 10.45
N SER A 130 12.05 -7.30 10.71
CA SER A 130 11.30 -8.57 10.74
C SER A 130 10.31 -8.67 11.91
N CYS A 131 10.63 -8.04 13.03
CA CYS A 131 9.81 -7.96 14.23
C CYS A 131 9.90 -6.56 14.85
N LEU A 132 9.08 -6.28 15.87
CA LEU A 132 9.17 -5.03 16.62
C LEU A 132 10.37 -5.06 17.56
N SER A 133 10.65 -6.21 18.16
CA SER A 133 11.78 -6.43 19.07
C SER A 133 13.13 -6.13 18.42
N ASN A 134 14.01 -5.51 19.21
CA ASN A 134 15.41 -5.34 18.84
C ASN A 134 16.24 -6.53 19.33
N MET A 135 17.36 -6.79 18.66
CA MET A 135 18.43 -7.65 19.15
C MET A 135 19.46 -6.79 19.88
N GLN A 136 19.67 -7.05 21.17
CA GLN A 136 20.73 -6.38 21.94
C GLN A 136 22.07 -7.06 21.64
N CYS A 137 23.02 -6.27 21.17
CA CYS A 137 24.39 -6.69 20.87
C CYS A 137 25.33 -6.03 21.89
N VAL A 138 26.05 -6.85 22.64
CA VAL A 138 27.03 -6.42 23.64
C VAL A 138 28.41 -6.50 23.02
N VAL A 139 29.01 -5.35 22.77
CA VAL A 139 30.32 -5.21 22.14
C VAL A 139 31.33 -4.80 23.20
N SER A 140 32.29 -5.68 23.47
CA SER A 140 33.42 -5.41 24.36
C SER A 140 34.61 -4.90 23.55
N SER A 141 35.58 -4.26 24.21
CA SER A 141 36.75 -3.66 23.55
C SER A 141 37.66 -4.66 22.84
N ASP A 142 37.56 -5.94 23.17
CA ASP A 142 38.24 -7.06 22.52
C ASP A 142 37.59 -7.52 21.21
N ALA A 143 36.40 -7.00 20.86
CA ALA A 143 35.69 -7.39 19.65
C ALA A 143 36.39 -6.87 18.37
N GLU A 144 36.50 -7.72 17.35
CA GLU A 144 37.06 -7.34 16.06
C GLU A 144 36.18 -6.25 15.41
N GLY A 145 36.77 -5.10 15.08
CA GLY A 145 36.04 -3.96 14.51
C GLY A 145 35.53 -2.92 15.52
N TYR A 146 35.87 -3.06 16.82
CA TYR A 146 35.49 -2.09 17.85
C TYR A 146 35.98 -0.66 17.56
N HIS A 147 37.10 -0.50 16.85
CA HIS A 147 37.58 0.81 16.41
C HIS A 147 36.54 1.61 15.59
N GLN A 148 35.63 0.96 14.86
CA GLN A 148 34.56 1.62 14.10
C GLN A 148 33.48 2.20 15.02
N VAL A 149 33.30 1.59 16.19
CA VAL A 149 32.41 2.07 17.24
C VAL A 149 33.05 3.27 17.94
N GLU A 150 34.33 3.16 18.33
CA GLU A 150 35.07 4.24 19.01
C GLU A 150 35.26 5.48 18.12
N ALA A 151 35.51 5.29 16.83
CA ALA A 151 35.63 6.37 15.86
C ALA A 151 34.29 7.09 15.58
N GLY A 152 33.18 6.63 16.18
CA GLY A 152 31.86 7.24 16.02
C GLY A 152 31.21 6.97 14.66
N CYS A 153 31.77 6.07 13.85
CA CYS A 153 31.27 5.78 12.52
C CYS A 153 29.93 4.99 12.57
N ILE A 154 29.69 4.25 13.66
CA ILE A 154 28.44 3.52 13.89
C ILE A 154 27.45 4.42 14.66
N SER A 155 26.60 5.11 13.91
CA SER A 155 25.57 6.01 14.43
C SER A 155 24.16 5.41 14.34
N THR A 156 23.15 6.11 14.88
CA THR A 156 21.74 5.69 14.75
C THR A 156 21.33 5.74 13.27
N GLY A 157 20.78 4.63 12.77
CA GLY A 157 20.42 4.47 11.36
C GLY A 157 21.50 3.81 10.50
N ALA A 158 22.72 3.63 11.01
CA ALA A 158 23.80 2.93 10.32
C ALA A 158 23.45 1.46 10.10
N SER A 159 23.94 0.89 8.99
CA SER A 159 23.74 -0.52 8.66
C SER A 159 24.97 -1.33 9.06
N ILE A 160 24.76 -2.39 9.83
CA ILE A 160 25.83 -3.19 10.41
C ILE A 160 25.59 -4.69 10.23
N LEU A 161 26.71 -5.41 10.25
CA LEU A 161 26.79 -6.86 10.33
C LEU A 161 27.51 -7.22 11.62
N VAL A 162 26.86 -8.06 12.42
CA VAL A 162 27.32 -8.44 13.75
C VAL A 162 27.42 -9.95 13.79
N HIS A 163 28.60 -10.45 14.13
CA HIS A 163 28.87 -11.87 14.35
C HIS A 163 29.17 -12.08 15.83
N GLY A 164 28.43 -12.97 16.48
CA GLY A 164 28.52 -13.15 17.93
C GLY A 164 27.83 -14.41 18.43
N ILE A 165 27.97 -14.67 19.72
CA ILE A 165 27.41 -15.85 20.41
C ILE A 165 26.17 -15.42 21.20
N ILE A 166 25.07 -16.17 21.07
CA ILE A 166 23.89 -15.91 21.90
C ILE A 166 24.18 -16.34 23.34
N VAL A 167 23.93 -15.44 24.28
CA VAL A 167 24.00 -15.69 25.71
C VAL A 167 22.69 -15.28 26.39
N GLY A 168 22.43 -15.86 27.55
CA GLY A 168 21.30 -15.45 28.39
C GLY A 168 21.55 -14.03 28.89
N SER A 169 20.55 -13.15 28.73
CA SER A 169 20.67 -11.78 29.18
C SER A 169 20.46 -11.70 30.70
N PRO A 170 21.32 -10.98 31.44
CA PRO A 170 21.11 -10.72 32.86
C PRO A 170 20.01 -9.66 33.11
N GLY A 171 19.57 -8.94 32.07
CA GLY A 171 18.55 -7.90 32.17
C GLY A 171 17.12 -8.43 32.11
N SER A 172 16.21 -7.83 32.87
CA SER A 172 14.79 -8.25 32.95
C SER A 172 13.96 -7.96 31.69
N LYS A 173 14.46 -7.12 30.78
CA LYS A 173 13.72 -6.67 29.57
C LYS A 173 13.91 -7.59 28.35
N GLN A 174 14.94 -8.43 28.35
CA GLN A 174 15.17 -9.39 27.27
C GLN A 174 15.73 -10.70 27.82
N LYS A 175 15.32 -11.83 27.24
CA LYS A 175 15.79 -13.16 27.68
C LYS A 175 17.18 -13.51 27.14
N VAL A 176 17.51 -13.00 25.94
CA VAL A 176 18.79 -13.27 25.26
C VAL A 176 19.44 -11.99 24.76
N GLU A 177 20.76 -12.03 24.67
CA GLU A 177 21.59 -11.00 24.03
C GLU A 177 22.72 -11.64 23.23
N LEU A 178 23.29 -10.87 22.30
CA LEU A 178 24.37 -11.33 21.43
C LEU A 178 25.70 -10.75 21.93
N LYS A 179 26.58 -11.60 22.46
CA LYS A 179 27.97 -11.22 22.77
C LYS A 179 28.74 -11.15 21.45
N VAL A 180 29.22 -9.97 21.09
CA VAL A 180 29.78 -9.71 19.76
C VAL A 180 31.25 -10.08 19.70
N ASN A 181 31.60 -10.92 18.72
CA ASN A 181 32.98 -11.29 18.41
C ASN A 181 33.55 -10.39 17.31
N LYS A 182 32.71 -10.04 16.32
CA LYS A 182 33.09 -9.20 15.18
C LYS A 182 31.95 -8.29 14.75
N ILE A 183 32.27 -7.02 14.51
CA ILE A 183 31.36 -6.02 13.96
C ILE A 183 31.92 -5.41 12.69
N VAL A 184 31.08 -5.30 11.67
CA VAL A 184 31.42 -4.70 10.38
C VAL A 184 30.33 -3.72 9.99
N MET A 185 30.71 -2.46 9.79
CA MET A 185 29.80 -1.49 9.20
C MET A 185 29.68 -1.74 7.70
N ILE A 186 28.44 -1.77 7.20
CA ILE A 186 28.14 -1.91 5.78
C ILE A 186 27.90 -0.54 5.14
N GLY A 187 27.27 0.37 5.87
CA GLY A 187 26.92 1.69 5.38
C GLY A 187 26.70 2.67 6.51
N GLU A 188 27.33 3.84 6.35
CA GLU A 188 27.29 4.96 7.28
C GLU A 188 25.91 5.62 7.32
N SER A 189 25.63 6.30 8.43
CA SER A 189 24.45 7.15 8.56
C SER A 189 24.89 8.54 9.02
N ASP A 190 24.52 9.54 8.24
CA ASP A 190 24.83 10.93 8.54
C ASP A 190 24.02 11.43 9.75
N SER A 191 24.59 12.40 10.45
CA SER A 191 23.99 13.17 11.54
C SER A 191 22.66 13.85 11.15
N SER A 192 22.46 14.14 9.86
CA SER A 192 21.22 14.70 9.30
C SER A 192 20.05 13.71 9.28
N PHE A 193 20.24 12.47 9.75
CA PHE A 193 19.18 11.46 9.80
C PHE A 193 17.96 11.95 10.60
N PRO A 194 16.77 12.07 9.96
CA PRO A 194 15.64 12.79 10.55
C PRO A 194 14.92 12.00 11.65
N ILE A 195 15.10 10.68 11.71
CA ILE A 195 14.48 9.81 12.72
C ILE A 195 15.46 9.61 13.87
N GLN A 196 15.66 10.67 14.66
CA GLN A 196 16.46 10.61 15.88
C GLN A 196 15.68 9.94 17.03
N LYS A 197 16.37 9.66 18.14
CA LYS A 197 15.78 9.12 19.38
C LYS A 197 14.95 10.18 20.14
N LYS A 198 14.00 10.80 19.45
CA LYS A 198 13.05 11.77 20.01
C LYS A 198 11.66 11.43 19.51
N ARG A 199 10.63 11.84 20.26
CA ARG A 199 9.25 11.69 19.81
C ARG A 199 9.03 12.62 18.61
N VAL A 200 8.56 12.04 17.52
CA VAL A 200 8.27 12.75 16.27
C VAL A 200 6.78 12.71 16.02
N SER A 201 6.19 13.81 15.53
CA SER A 201 4.76 13.86 15.19
C SER A 201 4.44 12.99 13.98
N ARG A 202 3.18 12.56 13.86
CA ARG A 202 2.73 11.76 12.70
C ARG A 202 2.80 12.58 11.43
N GLU A 203 2.51 13.88 11.53
CA GLU A 203 2.56 14.87 10.45
C GLU A 203 3.98 14.98 9.87
N PHE A 204 5.00 15.09 10.74
CA PHE A 204 6.38 15.10 10.28
C PHE A 204 6.76 13.79 9.60
N LEU A 205 6.35 12.64 10.16
CA LEU A 205 6.61 11.33 9.55
C LEU A 205 5.92 11.16 8.19
N ARG A 206 4.79 11.82 7.93
CA ARG A 206 4.18 11.88 6.59
C ARG A 206 5.06 12.60 5.57
N THR A 207 5.76 13.67 5.97
CA THR A 207 6.71 14.37 5.07
C THR A 207 7.95 13.54 4.73
N LYS A 208 8.28 12.53 5.55
CA LYS A 208 9.40 11.59 5.37
C LYS A 208 8.91 10.16 5.18
N ALA A 209 7.92 9.97 4.30
CA ALA A 209 7.27 8.69 4.05
C ALA A 209 8.24 7.56 3.64
N HIS A 210 9.35 7.88 2.94
CA HIS A 210 10.37 6.91 2.53
C HIS A 210 11.21 6.36 3.71
N LEU A 211 11.28 7.07 4.85
CA LEU A 211 12.03 6.63 6.03
C LEU A 211 11.14 6.15 7.18
N ARG A 212 9.88 6.59 7.25
CA ARG A 212 8.98 6.26 8.37
C ARG A 212 8.81 4.76 8.65
N PRO A 213 8.90 3.80 7.69
CA PRO A 213 8.82 2.37 8.02
C PRO A 213 9.93 1.91 8.98
N ARG A 214 11.01 2.69 9.10
CA ARG A 214 12.04 2.50 10.13
C ARG A 214 11.61 3.02 11.50
N THR A 215 10.35 3.33 11.77
CA THR A 215 9.87 3.63 13.12
C THR A 215 9.08 2.43 13.66
N ASN A 216 8.96 2.32 14.98
CA ASN A 216 8.19 1.25 15.62
C ASN A 216 6.74 1.23 15.12
N THR A 217 6.09 2.40 15.09
CA THR A 217 4.69 2.52 14.67
C THR A 217 4.46 2.11 13.23
N PHE A 218 5.20 2.66 12.26
CA PHE A 218 4.95 2.34 10.86
C PHE A 218 5.52 0.99 10.43
N GLY A 219 6.54 0.48 11.13
CA GLY A 219 7.00 -0.91 10.96
C GLY A 219 5.92 -1.91 11.39
N ALA A 220 5.28 -1.68 12.54
CA ALA A 220 4.14 -2.48 13.00
C ALA A 220 2.95 -2.40 12.04
N VAL A 221 2.58 -1.19 11.59
CA VAL A 221 1.49 -1.00 10.61
C VAL A 221 1.77 -1.75 9.31
N ALA A 222 3.01 -1.71 8.80
CA ALA A 222 3.37 -2.41 7.57
C ALA A 222 3.29 -3.93 7.72
N ARG A 223 3.76 -4.49 8.85
CA ARG A 223 3.67 -5.94 9.13
C ARG A 223 2.23 -6.41 9.29
N VAL A 224 1.41 -5.67 10.04
CA VAL A 224 -0.02 -5.98 10.21
C VAL A 224 -0.78 -5.86 8.88
N ARG A 225 -0.50 -4.82 8.07
CA ARG A 225 -1.10 -4.70 6.72
C ARG A 225 -0.72 -5.87 5.81
N ASN A 226 0.53 -6.33 5.88
CA ASN A 226 0.97 -7.51 5.14
C ASN A 226 0.25 -8.79 5.61
N ALA A 227 0.11 -8.98 6.93
CA ALA A 227 -0.63 -10.12 7.48
C ALA A 227 -2.10 -10.10 7.09
N LEU A 228 -2.75 -8.92 7.09
CA LEU A 228 -4.11 -8.75 6.59
C LEU A 228 -4.22 -9.15 5.11
N ALA A 229 -3.34 -8.63 4.24
CA ALA A 229 -3.37 -8.97 2.82
C ALA A 229 -3.17 -10.48 2.57
N TYR A 230 -2.27 -11.12 3.31
CA TYR A 230 -2.09 -12.56 3.25
C TYR A 230 -3.33 -13.32 3.73
N ALA A 231 -3.93 -12.90 4.85
CA ALA A 231 -5.15 -13.48 5.39
C ALA A 231 -6.32 -13.34 4.41
N THR A 232 -6.45 -12.21 3.72
CA THR A 232 -7.45 -11.99 2.68
C THR A 232 -7.34 -13.03 1.58
N HIS A 233 -6.15 -13.16 0.97
CA HIS A 233 -5.96 -14.16 -0.07
C HIS A 233 -6.19 -15.58 0.43
N LYS A 234 -5.73 -15.88 1.65
CA LYS A 234 -5.90 -17.18 2.27
C LYS A 234 -7.38 -17.53 2.48
N PHE A 235 -8.16 -16.61 3.05
CA PHE A 235 -9.60 -16.79 3.27
C PHE A 235 -10.33 -17.10 1.96
N PHE A 236 -10.21 -16.22 0.97
CA PHE A 236 -10.96 -16.37 -0.28
C PHE A 236 -10.54 -17.64 -1.03
N GLN A 237 -9.23 -17.94 -1.12
CA GLN A 237 -8.77 -19.14 -1.82
C GLN A 237 -9.13 -20.45 -1.09
N GLU A 238 -9.08 -20.48 0.24
CA GLU A 238 -9.52 -21.65 1.02
C GLU A 238 -11.04 -21.89 0.90
N ASN A 239 -11.81 -20.83 0.65
CA ASN A 239 -13.25 -20.87 0.43
C ASN A 239 -13.66 -21.04 -1.05
N GLY A 240 -12.72 -21.33 -1.94
CA GLY A 240 -13.01 -21.66 -3.36
C GLY A 240 -13.09 -20.47 -4.31
N PHE A 241 -12.85 -19.25 -3.84
CA PHE A 241 -12.88 -18.06 -4.69
C PHE A 241 -11.65 -17.98 -5.59
N VAL A 242 -11.85 -17.46 -6.80
CA VAL A 242 -10.77 -17.17 -7.76
C VAL A 242 -10.39 -15.69 -7.71
N TRP A 243 -9.10 -15.41 -7.50
CA TRP A 243 -8.60 -14.04 -7.61
C TRP A 243 -8.57 -13.60 -9.06
N ILE A 244 -9.16 -12.44 -9.35
CA ILE A 244 -9.14 -11.83 -10.67
C ILE A 244 -8.42 -10.47 -10.63
N SER A 245 -7.68 -10.18 -11.70
CA SER A 245 -7.03 -8.88 -11.90
C SER A 245 -7.93 -8.03 -12.78
N ASN A 246 -8.61 -7.05 -12.19
CA ASN A 246 -9.46 -6.11 -12.92
C ASN A 246 -8.64 -5.04 -13.68
N PRO A 247 -9.16 -4.51 -14.80
CA PRO A 247 -8.53 -3.38 -15.48
C PRO A 247 -8.62 -2.12 -14.60
N ILE A 248 -7.49 -1.42 -14.45
CA ILE A 248 -7.43 -0.15 -13.71
C ILE A 248 -7.89 1.03 -14.58
N ILE A 249 -7.56 1.00 -15.87
CA ILE A 249 -7.99 2.02 -16.83
C ILE A 249 -9.33 1.58 -17.40
N THR A 250 -10.34 2.43 -17.28
CA THR A 250 -11.72 2.16 -17.69
C THR A 250 -12.30 3.33 -18.48
N ALA A 251 -13.27 3.04 -19.35
CA ALA A 251 -14.10 4.06 -19.99
C ALA A 251 -15.48 4.15 -19.32
N SER A 252 -15.71 3.39 -18.24
CA SER A 252 -16.97 3.31 -17.52
C SER A 252 -16.86 3.96 -16.15
N ASP A 253 -17.90 4.69 -15.77
CA ASP A 253 -18.15 5.03 -14.38
C ASP A 253 -18.96 3.88 -13.75
N CYS A 254 -18.40 3.24 -12.73
CA CYS A 254 -19.03 2.12 -12.04
C CYS A 254 -20.18 2.58 -11.14
N GLU A 255 -20.06 3.76 -10.51
CA GLU A 255 -20.98 4.23 -9.48
C GLU A 255 -21.87 5.38 -9.97
N GLY A 256 -21.49 6.06 -11.06
CA GLY A 256 -22.31 7.07 -11.74
C GLY A 256 -22.40 8.42 -11.02
N ALA A 257 -21.62 8.62 -9.95
CA ALA A 257 -21.77 9.76 -9.04
C ALA A 257 -20.44 10.36 -8.54
N GLY A 258 -19.29 9.80 -8.92
CA GLY A 258 -17.98 10.21 -8.41
C GLY A 258 -17.12 10.92 -9.45
N GLU A 259 -16.33 11.91 -9.02
CA GLU A 259 -15.28 12.48 -9.87
C GLU A 259 -14.19 11.42 -10.13
N GLN A 260 -13.84 11.19 -11.40
CA GLN A 260 -12.81 10.23 -11.82
C GLN A 260 -11.56 10.93 -12.35
N PHE A 261 -10.38 10.31 -12.15
CA PHE A 261 -9.14 10.81 -12.76
C PHE A 261 -9.08 10.44 -14.24
N CYS A 262 -8.96 11.43 -15.11
CA CYS A 262 -8.76 11.21 -16.55
C CYS A 262 -7.30 10.78 -16.84
N VAL A 263 -7.15 9.77 -17.70
CA VAL A 263 -5.87 9.25 -18.19
C VAL A 263 -5.78 9.58 -19.68
N THR A 264 -4.84 10.46 -20.05
CA THR A 264 -4.71 10.93 -21.43
C THR A 264 -3.25 11.07 -21.85
N THR A 265 -2.98 10.85 -23.13
CA THR A 265 -1.68 11.10 -23.78
C THR A 265 -1.67 12.37 -24.63
N LEU A 266 -2.82 13.05 -24.74
CA LEU A 266 -2.99 14.25 -25.58
C LEU A 266 -2.27 15.49 -25.04
N ILE A 267 -1.88 15.50 -23.77
CA ILE A 267 -1.21 16.63 -23.13
C ILE A 267 0.31 16.44 -23.24
N PRO A 268 1.03 17.26 -24.03
CA PRO A 268 2.48 17.14 -24.14
C PRO A 268 3.15 17.52 -22.82
N THR A 269 4.01 16.64 -22.31
CA THR A 269 4.71 16.81 -21.03
C THR A 269 6.12 17.38 -21.15
N SER A 270 6.64 17.58 -22.36
CA SER A 270 7.98 18.16 -22.60
C SER A 270 7.91 19.54 -23.28
N PRO A 271 8.80 20.48 -22.90
CA PRO A 271 8.89 21.79 -23.57
C PRO A 271 9.14 21.68 -25.08
N GLU A 272 9.89 20.65 -25.49
CA GLU A 272 10.21 20.34 -26.89
C GLU A 272 8.98 19.91 -27.70
N ALA A 273 7.97 19.32 -27.06
CA ALA A 273 6.71 18.94 -27.71
C ALA A 273 5.71 20.12 -27.78
N MET A 274 5.81 21.12 -26.90
CA MET A 274 4.90 22.28 -26.86
C MET A 274 5.09 23.26 -28.03
N ASP A 275 6.30 23.39 -28.58
CA ASP A 275 6.61 24.29 -29.72
C ASP A 275 6.32 23.67 -31.09
N SER A 276 5.96 22.39 -31.15
CA SER A 276 5.56 21.73 -32.39
C SER A 276 4.08 21.94 -32.67
N SER A 277 3.67 22.02 -33.95
CA SER A 277 2.25 22.01 -34.34
C SER A 277 1.50 20.73 -33.92
N ALA A 278 2.23 19.71 -33.45
CA ALA A 278 1.73 18.49 -32.82
C ALA A 278 1.44 18.64 -31.30
N GLY A 279 1.72 19.81 -30.70
CA GLY A 279 1.48 20.10 -29.29
C GLY A 279 0.09 20.67 -28.96
N LYS A 280 -0.81 20.79 -29.95
CA LYS A 280 -2.18 21.25 -29.72
C LYS A 280 -3.08 20.04 -29.45
N ILE A 281 -3.81 20.07 -28.34
CA ILE A 281 -4.85 19.07 -28.03
C ILE A 281 -5.79 18.99 -29.25
N PRO A 282 -5.96 17.80 -29.86
CA PRO A 282 -6.78 17.63 -31.05
C PRO A 282 -8.22 17.99 -30.73
N LYS A 283 -8.89 18.65 -31.68
CA LYS A 283 -10.26 19.12 -31.52
C LYS A 283 -11.13 18.68 -32.68
N THR A 284 -12.39 18.40 -32.39
CA THR A 284 -13.43 18.18 -33.40
C THR A 284 -13.82 19.50 -34.07
N ASP A 285 -14.58 19.43 -35.15
CA ASP A 285 -15.14 20.60 -35.85
C ASP A 285 -16.01 21.48 -34.94
N GLU A 286 -16.56 20.90 -33.86
CA GLU A 286 -17.35 21.58 -32.83
C GLU A 286 -16.48 22.26 -31.75
N GLY A 287 -15.16 22.12 -31.82
CA GLY A 287 -14.21 22.70 -30.87
C GLY A 287 -14.04 21.92 -29.57
N LEU A 288 -14.68 20.75 -29.44
CA LEU A 288 -14.50 19.80 -28.33
C LEU A 288 -13.20 19.01 -28.51
N ILE A 289 -12.72 18.36 -27.45
CA ILE A 289 -11.54 17.47 -27.54
C ILE A 289 -11.88 16.26 -28.40
N ASP A 290 -11.05 15.97 -29.39
CA ASP A 290 -11.17 14.77 -30.22
C ASP A 290 -10.47 13.58 -29.54
N TRP A 291 -11.24 12.83 -28.76
CA TRP A 291 -10.77 11.65 -28.03
C TRP A 291 -10.40 10.47 -28.92
N SER A 292 -10.80 10.47 -30.20
CA SER A 292 -10.41 9.41 -31.15
C SER A 292 -8.90 9.38 -31.41
N GLN A 293 -8.22 10.51 -31.15
CA GLN A 293 -6.78 10.65 -31.28
C GLN A 293 -6.02 10.39 -29.96
N ASP A 294 -6.72 10.11 -28.85
CA ASP A 294 -6.06 9.68 -27.62
C ASP A 294 -5.68 8.19 -27.70
N PHE A 295 -4.85 7.72 -26.77
CA PHE A 295 -4.26 6.38 -26.79
C PHE A 295 -5.29 5.24 -26.93
N PHE A 296 -6.44 5.37 -26.28
CA PHE A 296 -7.51 4.35 -26.31
C PHE A 296 -8.60 4.64 -27.36
N GLY A 297 -8.48 5.71 -28.14
CA GLY A 297 -9.50 6.17 -29.10
C GLY A 297 -10.83 6.61 -28.47
N LYS A 298 -10.88 6.72 -27.14
CA LYS A 298 -12.03 7.16 -26.34
C LYS A 298 -11.56 7.69 -24.98
N PRO A 299 -12.38 8.45 -24.24
CA PRO A 299 -12.04 8.88 -22.90
C PRO A 299 -11.72 7.68 -21.99
N ALA A 300 -10.64 7.80 -21.22
CA ALA A 300 -10.17 6.79 -20.31
C ALA A 300 -9.93 7.39 -18.92
N PHE A 301 -10.24 6.63 -17.89
CA PHE A 301 -10.25 7.06 -16.50
C PHE A 301 -9.63 5.99 -15.60
N LEU A 302 -9.16 6.40 -14.42
CA LEU A 302 -8.81 5.46 -13.36
C LEU A 302 -10.08 4.94 -12.67
N THR A 303 -10.17 3.63 -12.50
CA THR A 303 -11.37 2.99 -11.97
C THR A 303 -11.64 3.34 -10.50
N VAL A 304 -12.93 3.55 -10.21
CA VAL A 304 -13.43 3.75 -8.84
C VAL A 304 -13.76 2.41 -8.17
N SER A 305 -14.02 1.35 -8.94
CA SER A 305 -14.39 0.00 -8.47
C SER A 305 -14.19 -1.05 -9.58
N GLY A 306 -13.82 -2.27 -9.21
CA GLY A 306 -13.75 -3.43 -10.10
C GLY A 306 -15.04 -4.24 -10.20
N GLN A 307 -16.11 -3.83 -9.51
CA GLN A 307 -17.33 -4.62 -9.32
C GLN A 307 -17.96 -5.09 -10.65
N LEU A 308 -18.22 -4.18 -11.59
CA LEU A 308 -18.85 -4.55 -12.87
C LEU A 308 -18.02 -5.57 -13.66
N ASN A 309 -16.68 -5.52 -13.54
CA ASN A 309 -15.82 -6.55 -14.13
C ASN A 309 -15.94 -7.86 -13.35
N ALA A 310 -15.96 -7.82 -12.02
CA ALA A 310 -16.13 -8.99 -11.16
C ALA A 310 -17.43 -9.74 -11.46
N GLU A 311 -18.55 -9.03 -11.67
CA GLU A 311 -19.83 -9.63 -12.07
C GLU A 311 -19.69 -10.48 -13.34
N THR A 312 -18.99 -9.99 -14.37
CA THR A 312 -18.77 -10.78 -15.60
C THR A 312 -17.98 -12.06 -15.33
N TYR A 313 -16.99 -12.03 -14.43
CA TYR A 313 -16.20 -13.20 -14.09
C TYR A 313 -16.97 -14.16 -13.18
N ALA A 314 -17.81 -13.66 -12.26
CA ALA A 314 -18.64 -14.48 -11.38
C ALA A 314 -19.58 -15.39 -12.20
N THR A 315 -20.12 -14.89 -13.32
CA THR A 315 -20.94 -15.72 -14.23
C THR A 315 -20.16 -16.86 -14.92
N ALA A 316 -18.82 -16.81 -14.93
CA ALA A 316 -17.96 -17.80 -15.56
C ALA A 316 -17.20 -18.69 -14.56
N LEU A 317 -16.87 -18.16 -13.38
CA LEU A 317 -16.00 -18.78 -12.37
C LEU A 317 -16.71 -19.01 -11.03
N SER A 318 -18.01 -18.73 -10.96
CA SER A 318 -18.82 -18.73 -9.74
C SER A 318 -18.39 -17.65 -8.76
N ASP A 319 -17.41 -17.94 -7.89
CA ASP A 319 -17.02 -17.05 -6.81
C ASP A 319 -15.67 -16.42 -7.12
N VAL A 320 -15.61 -15.10 -7.18
CA VAL A 320 -14.40 -14.35 -7.53
C VAL A 320 -14.15 -13.22 -6.56
N TYR A 321 -12.92 -12.72 -6.51
CA TYR A 321 -12.63 -11.49 -5.79
C TYR A 321 -11.54 -10.67 -6.48
N THR A 322 -11.68 -9.35 -6.41
CA THR A 322 -10.61 -8.41 -6.75
C THR A 322 -9.80 -8.08 -5.51
N PHE A 323 -8.53 -7.73 -5.72
CA PHE A 323 -7.71 -7.07 -4.71
C PHE A 323 -6.75 -6.13 -5.43
N GLY A 324 -7.12 -4.87 -5.53
CA GLY A 324 -6.44 -3.92 -6.40
C GLY A 324 -6.61 -2.46 -5.99
N PRO A 325 -5.84 -1.55 -6.61
CA PRO A 325 -5.96 -0.13 -6.36
C PRO A 325 -7.21 0.45 -7.03
N THR A 326 -7.85 1.39 -6.35
CA THR A 326 -8.96 2.20 -6.88
C THR A 326 -8.76 3.67 -6.51
N PHE A 327 -9.43 4.53 -7.25
CA PHE A 327 -9.15 5.96 -7.25
C PHE A 327 -10.43 6.78 -7.10
N ARG A 328 -10.36 7.89 -6.36
CA ARG A 328 -11.44 8.88 -6.24
C ARG A 328 -10.86 10.27 -6.42
N ALA A 329 -11.39 11.03 -7.37
CA ALA A 329 -10.88 12.36 -7.70
C ALA A 329 -11.54 13.50 -6.90
N GLU A 330 -12.49 13.16 -6.02
CA GLU A 330 -13.16 14.12 -5.13
C GLU A 330 -12.13 14.97 -4.38
N ASN A 331 -12.29 16.30 -4.42
CA ASN A 331 -11.43 17.21 -3.67
C ASN A 331 -11.76 17.24 -2.17
N SER A 332 -11.48 16.12 -1.49
CA SER A 332 -11.82 15.87 -0.09
C SER A 332 -10.58 15.69 0.76
N ASN A 333 -10.13 16.75 1.43
CA ASN A 333 -8.97 16.72 2.32
C ASN A 333 -9.38 16.45 3.77
N THR A 334 -9.74 15.21 4.08
CA THR A 334 -10.12 14.77 5.43
C THR A 334 -9.08 13.81 6.03
N SER A 335 -9.22 13.49 7.31
CA SER A 335 -8.34 12.50 7.97
C SER A 335 -8.57 11.05 7.52
N ARG A 336 -9.59 10.78 6.70
CA ARG A 336 -10.06 9.44 6.34
C ARG A 336 -10.08 9.17 4.83
N HIS A 337 -10.04 10.20 3.99
CA HIS A 337 -10.09 10.05 2.54
C HIS A 337 -8.70 9.98 1.91
N LEU A 338 -8.58 9.15 0.88
CA LEU A 338 -7.40 9.03 0.03
C LEU A 338 -7.88 9.06 -1.43
N ALA A 339 -7.10 9.72 -2.29
CA ALA A 339 -7.36 9.72 -3.73
C ALA A 339 -6.99 8.37 -4.39
N GLU A 340 -6.08 7.61 -3.77
CA GLU A 340 -5.67 6.26 -4.15
C GLU A 340 -5.74 5.38 -2.90
N PHE A 341 -6.50 4.29 -2.99
CA PHE A 341 -6.61 3.28 -1.94
C PHE A 341 -6.79 1.90 -2.58
N TRP A 342 -6.88 0.87 -1.74
CA TRP A 342 -7.01 -0.51 -2.21
C TRP A 342 -8.36 -1.04 -1.77
N MET A 343 -9.08 -1.64 -2.71
CA MET A 343 -10.33 -2.36 -2.43
C MET A 343 -10.15 -3.86 -2.60
N ILE A 344 -10.96 -4.58 -1.85
CA ILE A 344 -11.10 -6.03 -1.92
C ILE A 344 -12.55 -6.26 -2.25
N GLU A 345 -12.81 -6.79 -3.45
CA GLU A 345 -14.18 -6.88 -3.96
C GLU A 345 -14.56 -8.32 -4.31
N PRO A 346 -15.04 -9.14 -3.35
CA PRO A 346 -15.69 -10.41 -3.66
C PRO A 346 -17.01 -10.25 -4.41
N GLU A 347 -17.29 -11.17 -5.32
CA GLU A 347 -18.56 -11.34 -6.03
C GLU A 347 -18.90 -12.83 -6.08
N LEU A 348 -20.13 -13.21 -5.74
CA LEU A 348 -20.55 -14.61 -5.63
C LEU A 348 -21.74 -14.87 -6.57
N ALA A 349 -21.65 -15.91 -7.39
CA ALA A 349 -22.77 -16.31 -8.24
C ALA A 349 -23.84 -17.05 -7.44
N PHE A 350 -25.11 -16.83 -7.77
CA PHE A 350 -26.28 -17.46 -7.15
C PHE A 350 -26.51 -17.14 -5.66
N ALA A 351 -25.77 -16.19 -5.10
CA ALA A 351 -25.93 -15.76 -3.71
C ALA A 351 -26.97 -14.63 -3.59
N ASP A 352 -27.65 -14.59 -2.44
CA ASP A 352 -28.55 -13.50 -2.05
C ASP A 352 -27.88 -12.53 -1.06
N LEU A 353 -28.65 -11.53 -0.59
CA LEU A 353 -28.13 -10.54 0.37
C LEU A 353 -27.71 -11.19 1.71
N ASN A 354 -28.35 -12.29 2.13
CA ASN A 354 -27.99 -12.99 3.35
C ASN A 354 -26.66 -13.73 3.19
N ASP A 355 -26.44 -14.36 2.04
CA ASP A 355 -25.17 -14.99 1.69
C ASP A 355 -24.03 -13.96 1.67
N ASP A 356 -24.29 -12.78 1.09
CA ASP A 356 -23.34 -11.65 1.07
C ASP A 356 -23.00 -11.17 2.50
N MET A 357 -24.02 -10.93 3.33
CA MET A 357 -23.83 -10.55 4.74
C MET A 357 -23.05 -11.61 5.53
N ALA A 358 -23.31 -12.89 5.27
CA ALA A 358 -22.61 -14.01 5.90
C ALA A 358 -21.14 -14.07 5.46
N CYS A 359 -20.87 -13.89 4.16
CA CYS A 359 -19.53 -13.82 3.59
C CYS A 359 -18.72 -12.67 4.23
N ALA A 360 -19.29 -11.47 4.26
CA ALA A 360 -18.64 -10.29 4.82
C ALA A 360 -18.32 -10.44 6.32
N THR A 361 -19.27 -10.99 7.07
CA THR A 361 -19.09 -11.26 8.51
C THR A 361 -17.99 -12.29 8.75
N ALA A 362 -18.04 -13.42 8.04
CA ALA A 362 -17.06 -14.49 8.17
C ALA A 362 -15.65 -14.01 7.77
N TYR A 363 -15.56 -13.24 6.68
CA TYR A 363 -14.32 -12.62 6.22
C TYR A 363 -13.71 -11.71 7.27
N LEU A 364 -14.49 -10.76 7.80
CA LEU A 364 -14.02 -9.80 8.79
C LEU A 364 -13.56 -10.50 10.08
N GLN A 365 -14.37 -11.43 10.60
CA GLN A 365 -14.01 -12.21 11.78
C GLN A 365 -12.73 -13.03 11.54
N TYR A 366 -12.56 -13.62 10.36
CA TYR A 366 -11.36 -14.38 10.02
C TYR A 366 -10.10 -13.51 10.01
N VAL A 367 -10.11 -12.37 9.30
CA VAL A 367 -8.90 -11.52 9.21
C VAL A 367 -8.54 -10.90 10.55
N VAL A 368 -9.54 -10.58 11.38
CA VAL A 368 -9.32 -10.06 12.75
C VAL A 368 -8.71 -11.14 13.64
N ARG A 369 -9.23 -12.37 13.62
CA ARG A 369 -8.61 -13.51 14.33
C ARG A 369 -7.17 -13.73 13.86
N HIS A 370 -6.95 -13.70 12.55
CA HIS A 370 -5.64 -13.91 11.97
C HIS A 370 -4.60 -12.91 12.50
N ILE A 371 -4.92 -11.61 12.58
CA ILE A 371 -3.96 -10.63 13.11
C ILE A 371 -3.75 -10.75 14.62
N LEU A 372 -4.77 -11.12 15.39
CA LEU A 372 -4.65 -11.31 16.83
C LEU A 372 -3.73 -12.49 17.17
N GLU A 373 -3.79 -13.55 16.36
CA GLU A 373 -2.95 -14.75 16.51
C GLU A 373 -1.54 -14.54 15.96
N ASN A 374 -1.39 -13.91 14.79
CA ASN A 374 -0.13 -13.88 14.04
C ASN A 374 0.67 -12.58 14.20
N CYS A 375 0.08 -11.52 14.76
CA CYS A 375 0.73 -10.20 14.93
C CYS A 375 0.75 -9.72 16.38
N LYS A 376 0.77 -10.63 17.36
CA LYS A 376 0.68 -10.32 18.79
C LYS A 376 1.59 -9.19 19.25
N GLU A 377 2.89 -9.24 18.90
CA GLU A 377 3.86 -8.22 19.30
C GLU A 377 3.50 -6.81 18.81
N ASP A 378 3.00 -6.71 17.57
CA ASP A 378 2.59 -5.44 16.97
C ASP A 378 1.25 -4.95 17.54
N MET A 379 0.33 -5.87 17.81
CA MET A 379 -0.96 -5.57 18.44
C MET A 379 -0.79 -5.11 19.89
N ASP A 380 0.10 -5.72 20.67
CA ASP A 380 0.44 -5.29 22.03
C ASP A 380 1.03 -3.88 22.04
N PHE A 381 1.85 -3.55 21.03
CA PHE A 381 2.36 -2.20 20.83
C PHE A 381 1.24 -1.21 20.54
N PHE A 382 0.28 -1.54 19.66
CA PHE A 382 -0.87 -0.67 19.40
C PHE A 382 -1.75 -0.48 20.63
N ASN A 383 -2.00 -1.54 21.38
CA ASN A 383 -2.78 -1.50 22.62
C ASN A 383 -2.14 -0.59 23.68
N THR A 384 -0.81 -0.54 23.71
CA THR A 384 -0.08 0.28 24.68
C THR A 384 0.04 1.75 24.23
N TRP A 385 0.35 1.99 22.96
CA TRP A 385 0.84 3.30 22.49
C TRP A 385 -0.09 4.04 21.51
N VAL A 386 -1.07 3.34 20.91
CA VAL A 386 -1.95 3.92 19.89
C VAL A 386 -3.36 4.08 20.41
N GLU A 387 -3.98 2.97 20.84
CA GLU A 387 -5.34 2.94 21.34
C GLU A 387 -5.42 1.88 22.43
N LYS A 388 -5.63 2.33 23.67
CA LYS A 388 -5.89 1.41 24.78
C LYS A 388 -7.14 0.61 24.49
N ASP A 389 -7.10 -0.68 24.82
CA ASP A 389 -8.22 -1.62 24.70
C ASP A 389 -8.54 -2.08 23.27
N ILE A 390 -7.69 -1.76 22.29
CA ILE A 390 -7.88 -2.18 20.89
C ILE A 390 -7.97 -3.70 20.73
N ILE A 391 -7.21 -4.46 21.54
CA ILE A 391 -7.20 -5.92 21.48
C ILE A 391 -8.55 -6.48 21.92
N ASN A 392 -9.12 -5.99 23.02
CA ASN A 392 -10.42 -6.44 23.49
C ASN A 392 -11.53 -6.06 22.51
N ARG A 393 -11.48 -4.85 21.95
CA ARG A 393 -12.41 -4.42 20.89
C ARG A 393 -12.34 -5.32 19.65
N LEU A 394 -11.15 -5.71 19.23
CA LEU A 394 -10.98 -6.62 18.09
C LEU A 394 -11.38 -8.06 18.43
N ASN A 395 -11.12 -8.52 19.65
CA ASN A 395 -11.63 -9.81 20.13
C ASN A 395 -13.16 -9.84 20.11
N ASP A 396 -13.82 -8.74 20.51
CA ASP A 396 -15.26 -8.60 20.42
C ASP A 396 -15.76 -8.75 18.97
N VAL A 397 -15.11 -8.07 18.02
CA VAL A 397 -15.43 -8.20 16.58
C VAL A 397 -15.21 -9.63 16.07
N ALA A 398 -14.20 -10.33 16.59
CA ALA A 398 -13.86 -11.69 16.17
C ALA A 398 -14.81 -12.77 16.72
N VAL A 399 -15.46 -12.53 17.86
CA VAL A 399 -16.20 -13.55 18.63
C VAL A 399 -17.70 -13.27 18.69
N LYS A 400 -18.12 -12.01 18.73
CA LYS A 400 -19.54 -11.66 18.81
C LYS A 400 -20.22 -11.84 17.46
N ASP A 401 -21.47 -12.28 17.51
CA ASP A 401 -22.34 -12.31 16.35
C ASP A 401 -22.70 -10.89 15.92
N PHE A 402 -22.81 -10.68 14.61
CA PHE A 402 -23.19 -9.40 14.04
C PHE A 402 -24.72 -9.29 14.04
N GLU A 403 -25.23 -8.28 14.72
CA GLU A 403 -26.65 -7.96 14.72
C GLU A 403 -27.07 -7.41 13.35
N GLN A 404 -28.09 -8.03 12.74
CA GLN A 404 -28.68 -7.55 11.50
C GLN A 404 -29.84 -6.61 11.82
N LEU A 405 -29.77 -5.39 11.29
CA LEU A 405 -30.80 -4.39 11.54
C LEU A 405 -31.23 -3.73 10.23
N THR A 406 -32.55 -3.61 10.05
CA THR A 406 -33.09 -2.95 8.86
C THR A 406 -32.87 -1.44 8.95
N TYR A 407 -32.77 -0.78 7.80
CA TYR A 407 -32.71 0.69 7.74
C TYR A 407 -33.86 1.36 8.51
N THR A 408 -35.07 0.83 8.36
CA THR A 408 -36.27 1.36 9.02
C THR A 408 -36.13 1.28 10.54
N ASP A 409 -35.62 0.16 11.07
CA ASP A 409 -35.40 0.02 12.49
C ASP A 409 -34.28 0.94 13.00
N ALA A 410 -33.21 1.11 12.21
CA ALA A 410 -32.12 2.04 12.50
C ALA A 410 -32.61 3.49 12.64
N VAL A 411 -33.44 3.95 11.68
CA VAL A 411 -34.05 5.28 11.73
C VAL A 411 -34.98 5.40 12.93
N ASN A 412 -35.78 4.37 13.23
CA ASN A 412 -36.67 4.38 14.38
C ASN A 412 -35.90 4.48 15.71
N ILE A 413 -34.76 3.80 15.81
CA ILE A 413 -33.86 3.86 16.96
C ILE A 413 -33.26 5.26 17.09
N LEU A 414 -32.75 5.84 16.00
CA LEU A 414 -32.20 7.19 15.97
C LEU A 414 -33.24 8.27 16.32
N LEU A 415 -34.49 8.12 15.87
CA LEU A 415 -35.58 9.05 16.21
C LEU A 415 -36.01 8.94 17.68
N LYS A 416 -35.87 7.76 18.29
CA LYS A 416 -36.15 7.53 19.72
C LYS A 416 -34.96 7.88 20.63
N ALA A 417 -33.78 8.12 20.05
CA ALA A 417 -32.59 8.51 20.78
C ALA A 417 -32.81 9.81 21.54
N ASN A 418 -32.50 9.83 22.83
CA ASN A 418 -32.48 11.07 23.62
C ASN A 418 -31.17 11.86 23.39
N LYS A 419 -30.78 12.02 22.11
CA LYS A 419 -29.53 12.67 21.68
C LYS A 419 -29.85 13.68 20.58
N LYS A 420 -29.21 14.85 20.65
CA LYS A 420 -29.34 15.88 19.62
C LYS A 420 -28.24 15.66 18.57
N PHE A 421 -28.65 15.25 17.38
CA PHE A 421 -27.76 15.13 16.21
C PHE A 421 -27.58 16.48 15.52
N GLU A 422 -26.43 16.69 14.88
CA GLU A 422 -26.14 17.87 14.06
C GLU A 422 -26.90 17.81 12.73
N TYR A 423 -26.96 16.63 12.14
CA TYR A 423 -27.71 16.33 10.93
C TYR A 423 -29.10 15.77 11.27
N PRO A 424 -30.13 16.12 10.49
CA PRO A 424 -31.48 15.64 10.75
C PRO A 424 -31.60 14.15 10.39
N VAL A 425 -32.14 13.37 11.32
CA VAL A 425 -32.54 11.98 11.08
C VAL A 425 -33.94 11.96 10.49
N LYS A 426 -34.08 11.47 9.25
CA LYS A 426 -35.37 11.25 8.60
C LYS A 426 -35.30 9.99 7.74
N TRP A 427 -36.43 9.30 7.61
CA TRP A 427 -36.56 8.20 6.67
C TRP A 427 -36.38 8.73 5.23
N GLY A 428 -35.55 8.06 4.43
CA GLY A 428 -35.14 8.46 3.07
C GLY A 428 -33.88 9.34 2.99
N TYR A 429 -33.23 9.68 4.11
CA TYR A 429 -32.01 10.52 4.14
C TYR A 429 -30.78 9.70 4.51
N ASP A 430 -29.61 10.07 3.96
CA ASP A 430 -28.33 9.41 4.23
C ASP A 430 -27.94 9.39 5.73
N LEU A 431 -27.46 8.25 6.25
CA LEU A 431 -26.97 8.19 7.62
C LEU A 431 -25.55 8.75 7.67
N GLN A 432 -25.40 9.86 8.37
CA GLN A 432 -24.11 10.51 8.56
C GLN A 432 -23.26 9.73 9.58
N SER A 433 -21.94 9.98 9.59
CA SER A 433 -21.03 9.28 10.50
C SER A 433 -21.39 9.41 11.98
N GLU A 434 -22.06 10.48 12.41
CA GLU A 434 -22.57 10.60 13.78
C GLU A 434 -23.75 9.67 14.08
N HIS A 435 -24.61 9.44 13.07
CA HIS A 435 -25.73 8.51 13.16
C HIS A 435 -25.20 7.07 13.19
N GLU A 436 -24.32 6.71 12.27
CA GLU A 436 -23.68 5.38 12.21
C GLU A 436 -22.88 5.05 13.48
N ARG A 437 -22.24 6.05 14.09
CA ARG A 437 -21.56 5.89 15.38
C ARG A 437 -22.53 5.71 16.53
N TYR A 438 -23.57 6.53 16.61
CA TYR A 438 -24.58 6.37 17.66
C TYR A 438 -25.23 4.98 17.59
N ILE A 439 -25.53 4.55 16.37
CA ILE A 439 -25.92 3.20 16.05
C ILE A 439 -24.83 2.21 16.55
N THR A 440 -23.63 2.16 16.00
CA THR A 440 -22.63 1.14 16.42
C THR A 440 -22.18 1.18 17.89
N GLU A 441 -22.24 2.33 18.55
CA GLU A 441 -21.68 2.52 19.90
C GLU A 441 -22.76 2.60 20.99
N GLU A 442 -23.99 3.02 20.66
CA GLU A 442 -25.07 3.25 21.64
C GLU A 442 -26.39 2.52 21.30
N ALA A 443 -26.69 2.15 20.04
CA ALA A 443 -28.07 1.82 19.65
C ALA A 443 -28.30 0.72 18.57
N PHE A 444 -27.25 0.28 17.87
CA PHE A 444 -27.07 -0.66 16.74
C PHE A 444 -27.74 -0.35 15.37
N GLY A 445 -27.17 -0.98 14.29
CA GLY A 445 -26.98 -0.74 12.80
C GLY A 445 -27.99 -0.07 11.81
N GLY A 446 -27.55 0.60 10.71
CA GLY A 446 -28.35 0.78 9.46
C GLY A 446 -27.87 1.83 8.41
N CYS A 447 -28.39 1.81 7.16
CA CYS A 447 -28.13 2.77 6.06
C CYS A 447 -29.30 2.90 4.98
N PRO A 448 -29.56 4.09 4.39
CA PRO A 448 -30.71 4.55 3.52
C PRO A 448 -30.64 4.42 1.98
N GLU A 449 -31.72 4.90 1.34
CA GLU A 449 -32.17 4.91 -0.08
C GLU A 449 -31.31 5.60 -1.18
N ILE A 450 -30.14 6.18 -0.91
CA ILE A 450 -29.30 6.76 -1.99
C ILE A 450 -28.28 5.72 -2.42
N LYS A 451 -28.69 4.78 -3.27
CA LYS A 451 -27.84 3.67 -3.71
C LYS A 451 -27.71 3.62 -5.24
N ALA A 452 -26.64 2.97 -5.71
CA ALA A 452 -26.31 2.94 -7.13
C ALA A 452 -27.31 2.12 -7.96
N PHE A 453 -27.33 2.37 -9.27
CA PHE A 453 -28.32 1.85 -10.21
C PHE A 453 -28.38 0.32 -10.33
N TYR A 454 -27.28 -0.38 -10.00
CA TYR A 454 -27.16 -1.83 -10.17
C TYR A 454 -27.76 -2.64 -9.01
N MET A 455 -28.20 -2.00 -7.92
CA MET A 455 -28.75 -2.73 -6.79
C MET A 455 -30.13 -3.32 -7.11
N ARG A 456 -30.37 -4.59 -6.71
CA ARG A 456 -31.67 -5.24 -6.85
C ARG A 456 -32.74 -4.47 -6.06
N GLN A 457 -33.82 -4.08 -6.72
CA GLN A 457 -34.99 -3.54 -6.04
C GLN A 457 -35.70 -4.63 -5.24
N ASN A 458 -36.04 -4.32 -3.98
CA ASN A 458 -36.81 -5.23 -3.14
C ASN A 458 -38.27 -5.27 -3.58
N ASP A 459 -38.96 -6.34 -3.19
CA ASP A 459 -40.35 -6.61 -3.59
C ASP A 459 -41.35 -5.56 -3.04
N ASP A 460 -40.91 -4.70 -2.11
CA ASP A 460 -41.68 -3.57 -1.59
C ASP A 460 -41.76 -2.37 -2.56
N GLY A 461 -40.97 -2.39 -3.65
CA GLY A 461 -40.89 -1.34 -4.66
C GLY A 461 -40.28 -0.02 -4.15
N LYS A 462 -39.71 0.01 -2.94
CA LYS A 462 -39.18 1.21 -2.28
C LYS A 462 -37.71 1.08 -1.94
N THR A 463 -37.30 -0.08 -1.42
CA THR A 463 -35.93 -0.30 -0.95
C THR A 463 -35.14 -1.16 -1.95
N VAL A 464 -33.83 -1.25 -1.74
CA VAL A 464 -32.93 -2.10 -2.53
C VAL A 464 -32.20 -3.08 -1.61
N ALA A 465 -31.75 -4.20 -2.16
CA ALA A 465 -30.95 -5.20 -1.47
C ALA A 465 -29.52 -4.68 -1.27
N ALA A 466 -29.32 -3.93 -0.19
CA ALA A 466 -28.05 -3.32 0.17
C ALA A 466 -27.72 -3.62 1.63
N MET A 467 -26.43 -3.75 1.93
CA MET A 467 -25.94 -3.81 3.31
C MET A 467 -24.70 -2.95 3.48
N ASP A 468 -24.53 -2.43 4.69
CA ASP A 468 -23.33 -1.73 5.12
C ASP A 468 -22.87 -2.33 6.44
N LEU A 469 -21.61 -2.76 6.49
CA LEU A 469 -21.03 -3.34 7.69
C LEU A 469 -20.37 -2.24 8.53
N LEU A 470 -20.96 -1.95 9.68
CA LEU A 470 -20.52 -0.89 10.57
C LEU A 470 -19.68 -1.48 11.72
N VAL A 471 -18.46 -0.95 11.92
CA VAL A 471 -17.58 -1.37 13.02
C VAL A 471 -17.36 -0.18 13.97
N PRO A 472 -17.35 -0.39 15.30
CA PRO A 472 -17.20 0.69 16.28
C PRO A 472 -16.01 1.62 15.98
N ARG A 473 -16.20 2.94 16.23
CA ARG A 473 -15.26 4.06 16.01
C ARG A 473 -14.90 4.42 14.58
N VAL A 474 -14.83 3.43 13.70
CA VAL A 474 -14.45 3.62 12.29
C VAL A 474 -15.62 4.25 11.51
N ALA A 475 -16.87 4.11 11.98
CA ALA A 475 -18.07 4.26 11.15
C ALA A 475 -18.07 3.17 10.07
N ALA A 476 -18.87 3.25 8.99
CA ALA A 476 -18.89 2.20 7.94
C ALA A 476 -17.47 1.71 7.58
N ALA A 477 -17.18 0.44 7.89
CA ALA A 477 -15.84 -0.13 7.72
C ALA A 477 -15.57 -0.51 6.26
N THR A 478 -16.65 -0.68 5.51
CA THR A 478 -16.70 -1.10 4.11
C THR A 478 -18.09 -0.73 3.58
N PRO A 479 -18.22 0.05 2.48
CA PRO A 479 -19.19 -0.35 1.47
C PRO A 479 -18.66 -1.69 0.92
N VAL A 480 -19.20 -2.80 1.42
CA VAL A 480 -18.88 -4.15 0.93
C VAL A 480 -19.37 -4.21 -0.53
N PRO A 481 -18.73 -4.98 -1.42
CA PRO A 481 -19.17 -5.10 -2.80
C PRO A 481 -20.61 -5.57 -2.82
N ARG A 482 -21.36 -4.96 -3.71
CA ARG A 482 -22.80 -4.98 -3.72
C ARG A 482 -23.22 -6.07 -4.68
N MET A 483 -23.66 -7.19 -4.13
CA MET A 483 -24.02 -8.33 -4.95
C MET A 483 -25.29 -8.06 -5.75
N VAL A 484 -25.21 -8.23 -7.07
CA VAL A 484 -26.38 -8.20 -7.96
C VAL A 484 -26.92 -9.63 -8.07
N SER A 485 -27.90 -9.97 -7.24
CA SER A 485 -28.62 -11.24 -7.39
C SER A 485 -29.51 -11.21 -8.64
N PHE A 486 -29.06 -11.83 -9.72
CA PHE A 486 -29.97 -12.33 -10.76
C PHE A 486 -30.31 -13.80 -10.45
N PRO A 487 -31.59 -14.16 -10.20
CA PRO A 487 -31.98 -15.55 -10.37
C PRO A 487 -31.79 -15.92 -11.85
N PRO A 488 -31.39 -17.15 -12.18
CA PRO A 488 -31.16 -17.59 -13.56
C PRO A 488 -32.50 -17.74 -14.28
N ALA A 489 -33.09 -16.62 -14.70
CA ALA A 489 -34.35 -16.61 -15.43
C ALA A 489 -34.56 -15.33 -16.24
N ILE A 490 -33.54 -14.86 -16.97
CA ILE A 490 -33.78 -14.09 -18.19
C ILE A 490 -32.84 -14.69 -19.25
N GLY A 491 -33.44 -15.42 -20.18
CA GLY A 491 -32.73 -15.90 -21.36
C GLY A 491 -32.01 -14.72 -22.01
N PHE A 492 -30.70 -14.87 -22.17
CA PHE A 492 -29.89 -13.98 -22.98
C PHE A 492 -30.46 -14.00 -24.40
N VAL A 493 -31.31 -13.03 -24.73
CA VAL A 493 -31.43 -12.59 -26.11
C VAL A 493 -30.15 -11.77 -26.33
N PRO A 494 -29.21 -12.23 -27.16
CA PRO A 494 -27.98 -11.49 -27.36
C PRO A 494 -28.35 -10.07 -27.87
N PRO A 495 -27.76 -9.00 -27.32
CA PRO A 495 -27.80 -7.73 -28.01
C PRO A 495 -27.20 -7.94 -29.42
N PRO A 496 -27.66 -7.22 -30.46
CA PRO A 496 -27.02 -7.29 -31.76
C PRO A 496 -25.52 -7.02 -31.54
N ALA A 497 -24.69 -7.95 -32.03
CA ALA A 497 -23.26 -7.99 -31.75
C ALA A 497 -22.64 -6.59 -31.86
N PRO A 498 -22.07 -6.03 -30.78
CA PRO A 498 -21.09 -4.97 -30.96
C PRO A 498 -19.87 -5.61 -31.63
N ASP A 499 -19.36 -4.94 -32.65
CA ASP A 499 -18.18 -5.38 -33.40
C ASP A 499 -17.09 -5.87 -32.44
N TYR A 500 -16.61 -7.07 -32.75
CA TYR A 500 -15.57 -7.81 -32.05
C TYR A 500 -14.51 -6.91 -31.40
N PHE A 501 -14.27 -7.12 -30.11
CA PHE A 501 -12.98 -6.78 -29.48
C PHE A 501 -11.86 -7.52 -30.22
N PRO A 502 -10.88 -6.84 -30.83
CA PRO A 502 -9.59 -7.46 -31.09
C PRO A 502 -8.78 -7.39 -29.79
N VAL A 503 -8.32 -8.54 -29.33
CA VAL A 503 -7.12 -8.62 -28.49
C VAL A 503 -5.99 -7.98 -29.31
N LEU A 504 -5.66 -6.72 -29.00
CA LEU A 504 -4.64 -5.96 -29.71
C LEU A 504 -3.25 -6.47 -29.32
N GLY A 505 -2.71 -7.34 -30.16
CA GLY A 505 -1.34 -7.80 -30.09
C GLY A 505 -0.89 -8.30 -31.44
N GLU A 506 -0.70 -7.39 -32.41
CA GLU A 506 0.19 -7.61 -33.56
C GLU A 506 0.56 -6.25 -34.18
N THR A 507 1.78 -5.79 -33.91
CA THR A 507 2.44 -4.71 -34.67
C THR A 507 2.80 -5.22 -36.07
N PRO A 508 2.51 -4.51 -37.17
CA PRO A 508 3.06 -4.87 -38.46
C PRO A 508 4.56 -4.57 -38.47
N ALA A 509 5.36 -5.57 -38.80
CA ALA A 509 6.77 -5.37 -39.14
C ALA A 509 6.88 -4.48 -40.39
N GLY A 510 7.65 -3.39 -40.27
CA GLY A 510 8.12 -2.54 -41.35
C GLY A 510 9.58 -2.23 -41.14
#